data_AF-A0A7S3UQW1-F1
#
_entry.id   AF-A0A7S3UQW1-F1
#
_cell.length_a   1.000
_cell.length_b   1.000
_cell.length_c   1.000
_cell.angle_alpha   90.00
_cell.angle_beta   90.00
_cell.angle_gamma   90.00
#
_symmetry.space_group_name_H-M   'P 1'
#
loop_
_entity.id
_entity.type
_entity.pdbx_description
1 polymer ?
#
loop_
_entity_poly.entity_id
_entity_poly.type
_entity_poly.pdbx_seq_one_letter_code
_entity_poly.pdbx_strand_id
1 'polypeptide(L)'
;NLLFSRSPLLSVYADMSTTCKEYRDDDRSMLELVFAPAAEYVGRPDAEIVEATLRELESLFPNEIAADGSKARLVKSVVVKTPLSVYEATPGRNAYRPPQASPIPNLFLAGCYTRQKYLASMEGAVFSGKLAAEALCERAARGEVAGEEGRRPVG
;
A
#
# COMPACT_ATOMS: atom_id res chain seq x y z
N ASN A 1 15.31 10.18 -1.27
CA ASN A 1 14.43 10.99 -2.12
C ASN A 1 13.52 10.09 -2.92
N LEU A 2 12.21 10.28 -2.78
CA LEU A 2 11.20 9.64 -3.65
C LEU A 2 11.08 10.46 -4.93
N LEU A 3 11.08 9.80 -6.09
CA LEU A 3 11.08 10.44 -7.40
C LEU A 3 9.78 10.12 -8.15
N PHE A 4 9.37 11.02 -9.03
CA PHE A 4 8.21 10.83 -9.92
C PHE A 4 8.71 10.55 -11.33
N SER A 5 8.37 9.40 -11.90
CA SER A 5 8.81 9.00 -13.25
C SER A 5 8.19 9.87 -14.36
N ARG A 6 6.91 10.28 -14.19
CA ARG A 6 6.02 10.76 -15.26
C ARG A 6 5.88 9.78 -16.44
N SER A 7 6.14 8.50 -16.19
CA SER A 7 5.92 7.40 -17.12
C SER A 7 4.42 7.05 -17.21
N PRO A 8 3.94 6.52 -18.34
CA PRO A 8 2.59 5.97 -18.45
C PRO A 8 2.37 4.68 -17.64
N LEU A 9 3.45 3.98 -17.22
CA LEU A 9 3.40 2.68 -16.55
C LEU A 9 3.98 2.70 -15.13
N LEU A 10 4.99 3.55 -14.90
CA LEU A 10 5.61 3.71 -13.59
C LEU A 10 5.09 4.98 -12.92
N SER A 11 4.86 4.95 -11.62
CA SER A 11 4.42 6.10 -10.83
C SER A 11 5.60 6.71 -10.06
N VAL A 12 5.73 6.42 -8.77
CA VAL A 12 6.87 6.82 -7.96
C VAL A 12 7.93 5.73 -7.95
N TYR A 13 9.19 6.13 -7.81
CA TYR A 13 10.31 5.21 -7.64
C TYR A 13 11.39 5.81 -6.74
N ALA A 14 12.26 4.96 -6.22
CA ALA A 14 13.42 5.38 -5.45
C ALA A 14 14.57 4.39 -5.62
N ASP A 15 15.81 4.88 -5.51
CA ASP A 15 16.95 4.02 -5.29
C ASP A 15 17.06 3.71 -3.79
N MET A 16 16.72 2.49 -3.43
CA MET A 16 16.70 2.02 -2.06
C MET A 16 18.10 1.87 -1.47
N SER A 17 19.12 1.65 -2.30
CA SER A 17 20.53 1.59 -1.87
C SER A 17 21.03 2.93 -1.34
N THR A 18 20.41 4.04 -1.76
CA THR A 18 20.78 5.38 -1.30
C THR A 18 19.79 5.93 -0.27
N THR A 19 18.52 5.54 -0.35
CA THR A 19 17.43 6.16 0.43
C THR A 19 17.01 5.38 1.67
N CYS A 20 17.27 4.07 1.72
CA CYS A 20 16.97 3.22 2.87
C CYS A 20 18.27 2.74 3.53
N LYS A 21 18.49 3.11 4.80
CA LYS A 21 19.72 2.79 5.54
C LYS A 21 20.02 1.28 5.59
N GLU A 22 18.99 0.46 5.75
CA GLU A 22 19.12 -1.00 5.84
C GLU A 22 19.47 -1.64 4.50
N TYR A 23 19.12 -0.99 3.39
CA TYR A 23 19.38 -1.49 2.04
C TYR A 23 20.61 -0.86 1.39
N ARG A 24 21.40 -0.10 2.17
CA ARG A 24 22.56 0.59 1.64
C ARG A 24 23.59 -0.37 1.06
N ASP A 25 24.04 -0.07 -0.15
CA ASP A 25 25.13 -0.75 -0.85
C ASP A 25 25.87 0.31 -1.67
N ASP A 26 27.18 0.42 -1.49
CA ASP A 26 28.00 1.47 -2.14
C ASP A 26 28.46 1.05 -3.55
N ASP A 27 28.35 -0.25 -3.90
CA ASP A 27 28.79 -0.81 -5.19
C ASP A 27 27.62 -1.24 -6.10
N ARG A 28 26.39 -1.30 -5.56
CA ARG A 28 25.19 -1.75 -6.28
C ARG A 28 23.97 -0.90 -5.96
N SER A 29 23.19 -0.56 -6.99
CA SER A 29 21.91 0.14 -6.84
C SER A 29 20.72 -0.81 -6.85
N MET A 30 19.66 -0.46 -6.12
CA MET A 30 18.39 -1.21 -6.11
C MET A 30 17.23 -0.23 -6.28
N LEU A 31 16.55 -0.31 -7.42
CA LEU A 31 15.41 0.54 -7.71
C LEU A 31 14.11 -0.14 -7.26
N GLU A 32 13.37 0.50 -6.35
CA GLU A 32 12.01 0.11 -5.98
C GLU A 32 11.03 1.07 -6.67
N LEU A 33 10.05 0.51 -7.38
CA LEU A 33 9.16 1.27 -8.26
C LEU A 33 7.71 0.83 -8.07
N VAL A 34 6.80 1.79 -8.13
CA VAL A 34 5.35 1.52 -8.18
C VAL A 34 4.90 1.46 -9.63
N PHE A 35 4.43 0.30 -10.06
CA PHE A 35 3.82 0.11 -11.38
C PHE A 35 2.32 0.44 -11.30
N ALA A 36 1.89 1.54 -11.92
CA ALA A 36 0.50 1.98 -11.92
C ALA A 36 0.18 2.86 -13.13
N PRO A 37 -0.98 2.66 -13.81
CA PRO A 37 -2.07 1.74 -13.48
C PRO A 37 -1.74 0.26 -13.80
N ALA A 38 -2.16 -0.65 -12.93
CA ALA A 38 -1.76 -2.07 -13.00
C ALA A 38 -2.87 -3.03 -13.47
N ALA A 39 -4.06 -2.54 -13.80
CA ALA A 39 -5.24 -3.38 -14.09
C ALA A 39 -4.97 -4.42 -15.21
N GLU A 40 -4.29 -4.02 -16.27
CA GLU A 40 -3.94 -4.91 -17.40
C GLU A 40 -2.68 -5.74 -17.19
N TYR A 41 -1.90 -5.44 -16.14
CA TYR A 41 -0.60 -6.05 -15.87
C TYR A 41 -0.63 -7.04 -14.71
N VAL A 42 -1.59 -6.90 -13.78
CA VAL A 42 -1.64 -7.73 -12.56
C VAL A 42 -1.77 -9.23 -12.83
N GLY A 43 -2.36 -9.60 -13.96
CA GLY A 43 -2.48 -11.00 -14.41
C GLY A 43 -1.32 -11.50 -15.27
N ARG A 44 -0.40 -10.63 -15.69
CA ARG A 44 0.70 -10.99 -16.60
C ARG A 44 1.85 -11.68 -15.86
N PRO A 45 2.67 -12.50 -16.54
CA PRO A 45 3.91 -13.04 -15.98
C PRO A 45 4.87 -11.94 -15.48
N ASP A 46 5.64 -12.26 -14.44
CA ASP A 46 6.60 -11.32 -13.85
C ASP A 46 7.64 -10.82 -14.87
N ALA A 47 8.06 -11.69 -15.78
CA ALA A 47 9.01 -11.35 -16.84
C ALA A 47 8.50 -10.21 -17.74
N GLU A 48 7.21 -10.20 -18.10
CA GLU A 48 6.63 -9.13 -18.92
C GLU A 48 6.58 -7.79 -18.18
N ILE A 49 6.31 -7.82 -16.87
CA ILE A 49 6.31 -6.63 -16.02
C ILE A 49 7.73 -6.08 -15.89
N VAL A 50 8.72 -6.95 -15.69
CA VAL A 50 10.14 -6.58 -15.62
C VAL A 50 10.60 -5.99 -16.94
N GLU A 51 10.27 -6.61 -18.07
CA GLU A 51 10.63 -6.09 -19.39
C GLU A 51 10.02 -4.69 -19.66
N ALA A 52 8.73 -4.52 -19.36
CA ALA A 52 8.07 -3.21 -19.48
C ALA A 52 8.73 -2.16 -18.58
N THR A 53 9.08 -2.53 -17.34
CA THR A 53 9.77 -1.66 -16.39
C THR A 53 11.16 -1.25 -16.90
N LEU A 54 11.93 -2.18 -17.48
CA LEU A 54 13.26 -1.89 -18.03
C LEU A 54 13.19 -0.91 -19.22
N ARG A 55 12.16 -1.02 -20.07
CA ARG A 55 11.94 -0.08 -21.20
C ARG A 55 11.63 1.34 -20.71
N GLU A 56 10.84 1.47 -19.64
CA GLU A 56 10.58 2.77 -19.01
C GLU A 56 11.83 3.33 -18.31
N LEU A 57 12.60 2.47 -17.64
CA LEU A 57 13.86 2.85 -17.01
C LEU A 57 14.92 3.31 -18.02
N GLU A 58 14.99 2.69 -19.20
CA GLU A 58 15.85 3.14 -20.29
C GLU A 58 15.51 4.57 -20.73
N SER A 59 14.23 4.96 -20.70
CA SER A 59 13.82 6.33 -21.00
C SER A 59 14.19 7.31 -19.88
N LEU A 60 14.17 6.87 -18.61
CA LEU A 60 14.54 7.68 -17.45
C LEU A 60 16.06 7.84 -17.30
N PHE A 61 16.81 6.79 -17.65
CA PHE A 61 18.26 6.68 -17.47
C PHE A 61 18.95 6.28 -18.79
N PRO A 62 18.83 7.10 -19.85
CA PRO A 62 19.22 6.73 -21.21
C PRO A 62 20.72 6.48 -21.38
N ASN A 63 21.56 6.88 -20.42
CA ASN A 63 23.01 6.66 -20.47
C ASN A 63 23.48 5.51 -19.57
N GLU A 64 22.60 4.96 -18.73
CA GLU A 64 22.99 4.02 -17.66
C GLU A 64 22.23 2.70 -17.74
N ILE A 65 20.97 2.72 -18.20
CA ILE A 65 20.12 1.54 -18.33
C ILE A 65 19.71 1.36 -19.79
N ALA A 66 19.72 0.12 -20.25
CA ALA A 66 19.20 -0.28 -21.56
C ALA A 66 18.47 -1.62 -21.41
N ALA A 67 17.27 -1.74 -21.99
CA ALA A 67 16.44 -2.93 -21.81
C ALA A 67 17.05 -4.19 -22.45
N ASP A 68 17.94 -4.03 -23.42
CA ASP A 68 18.70 -5.11 -24.06
C ASP A 68 19.88 -5.64 -23.21
N GLY A 69 20.18 -5.00 -22.07
CA GLY A 69 21.29 -5.37 -21.19
C GLY A 69 22.66 -4.89 -21.67
N SER A 70 22.74 -3.96 -22.63
CA SER A 70 24.00 -3.39 -23.13
C SER A 70 24.71 -2.46 -22.15
N LYS A 71 24.00 -1.98 -21.11
CA LYS A 71 24.51 -1.08 -20.06
C LYS A 71 24.46 -1.75 -18.68
N ALA A 72 23.78 -1.15 -17.70
CA ALA A 72 23.58 -1.77 -16.40
C ALA A 72 22.88 -3.13 -16.52
N ARG A 73 23.42 -4.15 -15.84
CA ARG A 73 22.90 -5.51 -15.87
C ARG A 73 21.99 -5.76 -14.67
N LEU A 74 20.75 -6.19 -14.94
CA LEU A 74 19.84 -6.66 -13.90
C LEU A 74 20.38 -7.94 -13.25
N VAL A 75 20.67 -7.90 -11.95
CA VAL A 75 21.20 -9.05 -11.20
C VAL A 75 20.07 -9.96 -10.70
N LYS A 76 18.98 -9.37 -10.22
CA LYS A 76 17.78 -10.05 -9.76
C LYS A 76 16.60 -9.08 -9.76
N SER A 77 15.39 -9.62 -9.84
CA SER A 77 14.15 -8.84 -9.69
C SER A 77 13.16 -9.59 -8.80
N VAL A 78 12.25 -8.83 -8.20
CA VAL A 78 11.10 -9.35 -7.45
C VAL A 78 9.88 -8.51 -7.84
N VAL A 79 8.80 -9.17 -8.24
CA VAL A 79 7.53 -8.50 -8.58
C VAL A 79 6.51 -8.87 -7.51
N VAL A 80 6.08 -7.87 -6.73
CA VAL A 80 5.02 -8.04 -5.71
C VAL A 80 3.71 -7.49 -6.26
N LYS A 81 2.71 -8.35 -6.41
CA LYS A 81 1.40 -7.99 -6.99
C LYS A 81 0.35 -7.89 -5.89
N THR A 82 -0.33 -6.76 -5.80
CA THR A 82 -1.43 -6.54 -4.85
C THR A 82 -2.69 -6.10 -5.61
N PRO A 83 -3.47 -7.04 -6.17
CA PRO A 83 -4.63 -6.72 -7.02
C PRO A 83 -5.74 -5.94 -6.27
N LEU A 84 -5.88 -6.19 -4.96
CA LEU A 84 -6.85 -5.55 -4.09
C LEU A 84 -6.11 -4.85 -2.94
N SER A 85 -5.45 -3.73 -3.25
CA SER A 85 -4.63 -2.98 -2.29
C SER A 85 -5.49 -2.06 -1.41
N VAL A 86 -5.47 -0.76 -1.67
CA VAL A 86 -6.34 0.23 -1.05
C VAL A 86 -7.65 0.36 -1.81
N TYR A 87 -8.69 0.89 -1.16
CA TYR A 87 -9.94 1.16 -1.86
C TYR A 87 -9.72 2.23 -2.94
N GLU A 88 -10.40 2.09 -4.06
CA GLU A 88 -10.37 3.09 -5.13
C GLU A 88 -11.15 4.34 -4.71
N ALA A 89 -10.47 5.48 -4.64
CA ALA A 89 -11.02 6.75 -4.17
C ALA A 89 -11.84 7.48 -5.26
N THR A 90 -12.89 6.82 -5.77
CA THR A 90 -13.81 7.38 -6.75
C THR A 90 -14.71 8.48 -6.15
N PRO A 91 -15.25 9.42 -6.95
CA PRO A 91 -16.25 10.37 -6.47
C PRO A 91 -17.42 9.68 -5.75
N GLY A 92 -17.89 10.27 -4.65
CA GLY A 92 -18.96 9.71 -3.80
C GLY A 92 -18.55 8.57 -2.86
N ARG A 93 -17.33 8.00 -2.99
CA ARG A 93 -16.87 6.87 -2.17
C ARG A 93 -16.89 7.14 -0.67
N ASN A 94 -16.69 8.40 -0.26
CA ASN A 94 -16.64 8.79 1.15
C ASN A 94 -17.94 8.47 1.91
N ALA A 95 -19.10 8.45 1.24
CA ALA A 95 -20.39 8.11 1.85
C ALA A 95 -20.45 6.66 2.38
N TYR A 96 -19.68 5.76 1.77
CA TYR A 96 -19.67 4.33 2.10
C TYR A 96 -18.61 3.94 3.14
N ARG A 97 -17.79 4.89 3.60
CA ARG A 97 -16.76 4.61 4.60
C ARG A 97 -17.41 4.48 5.98
N PRO A 98 -17.34 3.30 6.62
CA PRO A 98 -18.02 3.07 7.89
C PRO A 98 -17.33 3.84 9.01
N PRO A 99 -18.08 4.33 10.03
CA PRO A 99 -17.47 4.79 11.28
C PRO A 99 -16.80 3.61 12.02
N GLN A 100 -15.97 3.92 13.01
CA GLN A 100 -15.25 2.90 13.78
C GLN A 100 -16.18 2.10 14.70
N ALA A 101 -17.20 2.74 15.29
CA ALA A 101 -18.25 2.05 16.03
C ALA A 101 -19.33 1.54 15.07
N SER A 102 -19.51 0.22 15.01
CA SER A 102 -20.58 -0.38 14.23
C SER A 102 -21.92 -0.38 15.00
N PRO A 103 -23.07 -0.53 14.32
CA PRO A 103 -24.36 -0.69 14.99
C PRO A 103 -24.47 -2.02 15.75
N ILE A 104 -23.58 -2.99 15.49
CA ILE A 104 -23.58 -4.28 16.17
C ILE A 104 -22.84 -4.12 17.51
N PRO A 105 -23.45 -4.48 18.66
CA PRO A 105 -22.80 -4.42 19.95
C PRO A 105 -21.48 -5.20 19.96
N ASN A 106 -20.45 -4.65 20.60
CA ASN A 106 -19.11 -5.25 20.68
C ASN A 106 -18.36 -5.44 19.36
N LEU A 107 -18.83 -4.84 18.25
CA LEU A 107 -18.14 -4.88 16.97
C LEU A 107 -17.64 -3.47 16.58
N PHE A 108 -16.32 -3.36 16.39
CA PHE A 108 -15.63 -2.15 15.98
C PHE A 108 -14.79 -2.41 14.73
N LEU A 109 -14.61 -1.40 13.89
CA LEU A 109 -13.86 -1.48 12.65
C LEU A 109 -12.66 -0.55 12.69
N ALA A 110 -11.52 -1.06 12.24
CA ALA A 110 -10.29 -0.30 12.04
C ALA A 110 -9.70 -0.64 10.67
N GLY A 111 -8.98 0.31 10.09
CA GLY A 111 -8.39 0.21 8.76
C GLY A 111 -8.57 1.50 7.98
N CYS A 112 -7.65 1.75 7.04
CA CYS A 112 -7.62 2.99 6.25
C CYS A 112 -8.92 3.24 5.44
N TYR A 113 -9.70 2.18 5.16
CA TYR A 113 -11.02 2.24 4.51
C TYR A 113 -12.13 2.83 5.40
N THR A 114 -11.99 2.77 6.73
CA THR A 114 -12.95 3.36 7.67
C THR A 114 -12.93 4.89 7.61
N ARG A 115 -13.93 5.55 8.18
CA ARG A 115 -14.13 7.00 8.10
C ARG A 115 -13.07 7.76 8.89
N GLN A 116 -12.15 8.41 8.17
CA GLN A 116 -11.11 9.28 8.72
C GLN A 116 -10.58 10.26 7.64
N LYS A 117 -9.81 11.28 8.06
CA LYS A 117 -9.43 12.45 7.24
C LYS A 117 -8.17 12.28 6.35
N TYR A 118 -7.36 11.26 6.55
CA TYR A 118 -6.04 11.04 5.95
C TYR A 118 -6.01 10.05 4.77
N LEU A 119 -7.11 9.89 4.04
CA LEU A 119 -7.23 9.00 2.86
C LEU A 119 -6.84 7.54 3.14
N ALA A 120 -6.78 6.70 2.10
CA ALA A 120 -6.29 5.34 2.20
C ALA A 120 -4.75 5.33 2.30
N SER A 121 -4.22 5.58 3.51
CA SER A 121 -2.78 5.72 3.75
C SER A 121 -2.36 5.01 5.04
N MET A 122 -1.04 4.95 5.29
CA MET A 122 -0.48 4.51 6.57
C MET A 122 -1.00 5.36 7.73
N GLU A 123 -1.02 6.69 7.57
CA GLU A 123 -1.58 7.62 8.55
C GLU A 123 -3.06 7.34 8.79
N GLY A 124 -3.83 7.11 7.72
CA GLY A 124 -5.24 6.76 7.82
C GLY A 124 -5.48 5.44 8.54
N ALA A 125 -4.62 4.44 8.35
CA ALA A 125 -4.68 3.17 9.06
C ALA A 125 -4.41 3.36 10.57
N VAL A 126 -3.31 4.01 10.93
CA VAL A 126 -2.94 4.27 12.33
C VAL A 126 -4.03 5.09 13.03
N PHE A 127 -4.46 6.20 12.40
CA PHE A 127 -5.47 7.08 12.96
C PHE A 127 -6.82 6.35 13.13
N SER A 128 -7.20 5.49 12.18
CA SER A 128 -8.42 4.68 12.33
C SER A 128 -8.37 3.71 13.52
N GLY A 129 -7.21 3.11 13.79
CA GLY A 129 -7.01 2.24 14.94
C GLY A 129 -7.17 2.99 16.25
N LYS A 130 -6.62 4.21 16.32
CA LYS A 130 -6.81 5.10 17.47
C LYS A 130 -8.28 5.43 17.71
N LEU A 131 -9.01 5.83 16.67
CA LEU A 131 -10.45 6.12 16.75
C LEU A 131 -11.27 4.88 17.18
N ALA A 132 -10.90 3.69 16.71
CA ALA A 132 -11.58 2.46 17.11
C ALA A 132 -11.34 2.12 18.59
N ALA A 133 -10.11 2.30 19.07
CA ALA A 133 -9.78 2.13 20.48
C ALA A 133 -10.51 3.15 21.38
N GLU A 134 -10.58 4.42 20.95
CA GLU A 134 -11.35 5.46 21.65
C GLU A 134 -12.83 5.08 21.76
N ALA A 135 -13.46 4.67 20.65
CA ALA A 135 -14.86 4.25 20.64
C ALA A 135 -15.11 3.02 21.54
N LEU A 136 -14.17 2.07 21.60
CA LEU A 136 -14.23 0.93 22.49
C LEU A 136 -14.21 1.36 23.96
N CYS A 137 -13.22 2.18 24.34
CA CYS A 137 -13.07 2.66 25.73
C CYS A 137 -14.30 3.46 26.18
N GLU A 138 -14.85 4.30 25.31
CA GLU A 138 -16.06 5.08 25.60
C GLU A 138 -17.30 4.20 25.83
N ARG A 139 -17.48 3.12 25.06
CA ARG A 139 -18.60 2.19 25.26
C ARG A 139 -18.38 1.32 26.49
N ALA A 140 -17.14 0.91 26.76
CA ALA A 140 -16.79 0.17 27.97
C ALA A 140 -17.06 0.99 29.23
N ALA A 141 -16.70 2.27 29.23
CA ALA A 141 -16.99 3.20 30.35
C ALA A 141 -18.50 3.38 30.58
N ARG A 142 -19.34 3.18 29.56
CA ARG A 142 -20.80 3.19 29.64
C ARG A 142 -21.42 1.83 30.03
N GLY A 143 -20.60 0.80 30.22
CA GLY A 143 -21.07 -0.57 30.48
C GLY A 143 -21.74 -1.24 29.28
N GLU A 144 -21.54 -0.71 28.06
CA GLU A 144 -22.16 -1.22 26.83
C GLU A 144 -21.29 -2.26 26.11
N VAL A 145 -20.12 -2.59 26.68
CA VAL A 145 -19.23 -3.62 26.16
C VAL A 145 -19.37 -4.87 27.03
N ALA A 146 -19.65 -6.02 26.41
CA ALA A 146 -19.80 -7.26 27.16
C ALA A 146 -18.44 -7.69 27.74
N GLY A 147 -18.38 -7.81 29.07
CA GLY A 147 -17.31 -8.56 29.75
C GLY A 147 -17.47 -10.07 29.54
N GLU A 148 -16.48 -10.85 30.00
CA GLU A 148 -16.47 -12.32 29.85
C GLU A 148 -17.75 -13.02 30.36
N GLU A 149 -18.46 -12.43 31.31
CA GLU A 149 -19.72 -12.95 31.88
C GLU A 149 -20.90 -13.02 30.89
N GLY A 150 -20.82 -12.32 29.74
CA GLY A 150 -21.88 -12.31 28.72
C GLY A 150 -21.77 -13.39 27.63
N ARG A 151 -20.74 -14.24 27.66
CA ARG A 151 -20.53 -15.28 26.64
C ARG A 151 -21.48 -16.46 26.91
N ARG A 152 -22.67 -16.44 26.28
CA ARG A 152 -23.53 -17.64 26.24
C ARG A 152 -22.71 -18.82 25.69
N PRO A 153 -22.72 -19.99 26.36
CA PRO A 153 -22.03 -21.16 25.85
C PRO A 153 -22.61 -21.50 24.47
N VAL A 154 -21.73 -21.73 23.51
CA VAL A 154 -22.10 -22.21 22.18
C VAL A 154 -22.44 -23.69 22.37
N GLY A 155 -23.74 -24.00 22.44
CA GLY A 155 -24.29 -25.36 22.42
C GLY A 155 -24.49 -25.85 21.00
#